data_AF-A0A3D3UY48-F1
#
_entry.id   AF-A0A3D3UY48-F1
#
_cell.length_a   1.000
_cell.length_b   1.000
_cell.length_c   1.000
_cell.angle_alpha   90.00
_cell.angle_beta   90.00
_cell.angle_gamma   90.00
#
_symmetry.space_group_name_H-M   'P 1'
#
loop_
_entity.id
_entity.type
_entity.pdbx_description
1 polymer ?
#
loop_
_entity_poly.entity_id
_entity_poly.type
_entity_poly.pdbx_seq_one_letter_code
_entity_poly.pdbx_strand_id
1 'polypeptide(L)'
;MKKLIWIFCLICAACVQAQNISENEVRTYASKWLRKNPLAMRYQEKQLFPLEISSIEPLQLRESHFPLYLIHLRPHGYIVMNSDRRLKPVLCFSISGHVNLEYREDNAFYHLLLIQSEKNTQR
;
A
#
# COMPACT_ATOMS: atom_id res chain seq x y z
N MET A 1 29.78 11.29 -33.93
CA MET A 1 29.70 10.34 -32.80
C MET A 1 29.19 10.94 -31.47
N LYS A 2 28.94 12.26 -31.33
CA LYS A 2 28.34 12.83 -30.11
C LYS A 2 26.81 12.70 -30.03
N LYS A 3 26.10 12.66 -31.16
CA LYS A 3 24.62 12.61 -31.22
C LYS A 3 24.01 11.27 -30.78
N LEU A 4 24.76 10.17 -30.88
CA LEU A 4 24.29 8.83 -30.49
C LEU A 4 24.21 8.64 -28.96
N ILE A 5 25.06 9.34 -28.20
CA ILE A 5 25.10 9.25 -26.73
C ILE A 5 23.84 9.89 -26.12
N TRP A 6 23.33 10.98 -26.71
CA TRP A 6 22.14 11.67 -26.22
C TRP A 6 20.85 10.85 -26.39
N ILE A 7 20.75 10.07 -27.47
CA ILE A 7 19.61 9.17 -27.71
C ILE A 7 19.62 8.02 -26.69
N PHE A 8 20.80 7.48 -26.36
CA PHE A 8 20.92 6.41 -25.37
C PHE A 8 20.56 6.88 -23.95
N CYS A 9 20.93 8.11 -23.57
CA CYS A 9 20.52 8.69 -22.29
C CYS A 9 19.00 8.95 -22.17
N LEU A 10 18.33 9.31 -23.28
CA LEU A 10 16.87 9.51 -23.29
C LEU A 10 16.08 8.20 -23.13
N ILE A 11 16.59 7.10 -23.68
CA ILE A 11 15.97 5.77 -23.54
C ILE A 11 16.11 5.25 -22.09
N CYS A 12 17.25 5.49 -21.42
CA CYS A 12 17.43 5.12 -20.02
C CYS A 12 16.54 5.92 -19.06
N ALA A 13 16.21 7.17 -19.38
CA ALA A 13 15.31 8.00 -18.57
C ALA A 13 13.82 7.62 -18.72
N ALA A 14 13.43 7.03 -19.86
CA ALA A 14 12.08 6.53 -20.08
C ALA A 14 11.80 5.18 -19.39
N CYS A 15 12.85 4.47 -18.96
CA CYS A 15 12.74 3.22 -18.18
C CYS A 15 12.67 3.44 -16.67
N VAL A 16 12.21 4.60 -16.20
CA VAL A 16 11.62 4.71 -14.86
C VAL A 16 10.22 4.08 -14.91
N GLN A 17 10.18 2.79 -15.25
CA GLN A 17 9.00 1.95 -15.08
C GLN A 17 8.60 2.03 -13.62
N ALA A 18 7.30 2.16 -13.37
CA ALA A 18 6.69 2.02 -12.05
C ALA A 18 7.36 0.84 -11.33
N GLN A 19 8.17 1.16 -10.31
CA GLN A 19 8.91 0.15 -9.56
C GLN A 19 7.91 -0.56 -8.65
N ASN A 20 7.17 -1.51 -9.21
CA ASN A 20 6.25 -2.36 -8.49
C ASN A 20 6.99 -3.03 -7.33
N ILE A 21 6.54 -2.72 -6.12
CA ILE A 21 7.05 -3.30 -4.88
C ILE A 21 6.56 -4.75 -4.79
N SER A 22 7.46 -5.69 -4.53
CA SER A 22 7.11 -7.10 -4.32
C SER A 22 6.39 -7.32 -2.98
N GLU A 23 5.60 -8.39 -2.84
CA GLU A 23 4.93 -8.72 -1.57
C GLU A 23 5.92 -8.82 -0.39
N ASN A 24 7.12 -9.37 -0.62
CA ASN A 24 8.15 -9.49 0.41
C ASN A 24 8.65 -8.11 0.89
N GLU A 25 8.74 -7.14 -0.02
CA GLU A 25 9.10 -5.76 0.33
C GLU A 25 7.96 -5.05 1.05
N VAL A 26 6.70 -5.27 0.63
CA VAL A 26 5.51 -4.78 1.34
C VAL A 26 5.50 -5.32 2.78
N ARG A 27 5.73 -6.62 2.96
CA ARG A 27 5.81 -7.27 4.27
C ARG A 27 6.92 -6.68 5.14
N THR A 28 8.10 -6.51 4.56
CA THR A 28 9.26 -5.93 5.24
C THR A 28 8.97 -4.50 5.70
N TYR A 29 8.41 -3.68 4.81
CA TYR A 29 8.07 -2.31 5.11
C TYR A 29 6.97 -2.23 6.17
N ALA A 30 5.87 -2.97 6.00
CA ALA A 30 4.74 -2.99 6.92
C ALA A 30 5.16 -3.42 8.33
N SER A 31 6.01 -4.45 8.44
CA SER A 31 6.56 -4.91 9.72
C SER A 31 7.39 -3.82 10.39
N LYS A 32 8.25 -3.13 9.63
CA LYS A 32 9.06 -2.01 10.14
C LYS A 32 8.19 -0.81 10.53
N TRP A 33 7.14 -0.54 9.77
CA TRP A 33 6.21 0.55 10.02
C TRP A 33 5.39 0.30 11.29
N LEU A 34 4.85 -0.92 11.47
CA LEU A 34 4.10 -1.33 12.66
C LEU A 34 4.92 -1.13 13.95
N ARG A 35 6.17 -1.57 13.95
CA ARG A 35 7.09 -1.41 15.10
C ARG A 35 7.38 0.05 15.47
N LYS A 36 7.21 0.97 14.52
CA LYS A 36 7.47 2.41 14.71
C LYS A 36 6.18 3.23 14.90
N ASN A 37 5.01 2.63 14.68
CA ASN A 37 3.75 3.34 14.73
C ASN A 37 3.32 3.53 16.20
N PRO A 38 3.13 4.76 16.70
CA PRO A 38 2.78 4.99 18.11
C PRO A 38 1.45 4.37 18.53
N LEU A 39 0.47 4.27 17.63
CA LEU A 39 -0.81 3.63 17.93
C LEU A 39 -0.66 2.11 18.02
N ALA A 40 0.14 1.50 17.16
CA ALA A 40 0.47 0.08 17.25
C ALA A 40 1.26 -0.24 18.54
N MET A 41 2.22 0.60 18.92
CA MET A 41 2.97 0.46 20.17
C MET A 41 2.05 0.54 21.40
N ARG A 42 1.19 1.57 21.47
CA ARG A 42 0.20 1.72 22.55
C ARG A 42 -0.82 0.58 22.59
N TYR A 43 -1.17 0.02 21.43
CA TYR A 43 -2.03 -1.15 21.36
C TYR A 43 -1.33 -2.37 21.98
N GLN A 44 -0.07 -2.61 21.61
CA GLN A 44 0.74 -3.73 22.13
C GLN A 44 0.93 -3.65 23.66
N GLU A 45 1.13 -2.45 24.23
CA GLU A 45 1.25 -2.26 25.68
C GLU A 45 0.02 -2.73 26.48
N LYS A 46 -1.17 -2.73 25.85
CA LYS A 46 -2.44 -3.05 26.49
C LYS A 46 -2.94 -4.47 26.21
N GLN A 47 -2.27 -5.20 25.33
CA GLN A 47 -2.78 -6.45 24.77
C GLN A 47 -1.88 -7.63 25.11
N LEU A 48 -2.50 -8.80 25.26
CA LEU A 48 -1.81 -10.06 25.51
C LEU A 48 -1.04 -10.57 24.29
N PHE A 49 -1.50 -10.20 23.09
CA PHE A 49 -0.95 -10.67 21.82
C PHE A 49 -0.42 -9.50 21.00
N PRO A 50 0.77 -9.64 20.38
CA PRO A 50 1.32 -8.60 19.52
C PRO A 50 0.48 -8.45 18.25
N LEU A 51 0.43 -7.21 17.75
CA LEU A 51 -0.12 -6.92 16.43
C LEU A 51 0.85 -7.40 15.34
N GLU A 52 0.41 -8.37 14.54
CA GLU A 52 1.23 -9.04 13.52
C GLU A 52 0.55 -9.05 12.15
N ILE A 53 1.34 -9.24 11.08
CA ILE A 53 0.81 -9.37 9.73
C ILE A 53 0.26 -10.80 9.54
N SER A 54 -1.04 -10.93 9.29
CA SER A 54 -1.71 -12.20 9.01
C SER A 54 -1.63 -12.58 7.53
N SER A 55 -1.98 -11.67 6.64
CA SER A 55 -1.95 -11.89 5.18
C SER A 55 -1.72 -10.57 4.44
N ILE A 56 -1.26 -10.68 3.21
CA ILE A 56 -1.06 -9.56 2.29
C ILE A 56 -1.70 -9.97 0.97
N GLU A 57 -2.52 -9.11 0.40
CA GLU A 57 -3.15 -9.34 -0.88
C GLU A 57 -3.16 -8.06 -1.73
N PRO A 58 -3.03 -8.16 -3.05
CA PRO A 58 -3.31 -7.03 -3.93
C PRO A 58 -4.75 -6.57 -3.72
N LEU A 59 -4.93 -5.26 -3.53
CA LEU A 59 -6.25 -4.69 -3.33
C LEU A 59 -6.97 -4.58 -4.68
N GLN A 60 -8.10 -5.26 -4.80
CA GLN A 60 -9.00 -5.17 -5.94
C GLN A 60 -10.20 -4.31 -5.55
N LEU A 61 -10.41 -3.21 -6.26
CA LEU A 61 -11.62 -2.39 -6.12
C LEU A 61 -12.32 -2.39 -7.47
N ARG A 62 -13.55 -2.92 -7.52
CA ARG A 62 -14.25 -3.29 -8.76
C ARG A 62 -13.41 -4.29 -9.57
N GLU A 63 -13.56 -4.29 -10.89
CA GLU A 63 -12.77 -5.08 -11.84
C GLU A 63 -11.40 -4.44 -12.15
N SER A 64 -10.98 -3.44 -11.37
CA SER A 64 -9.72 -2.72 -11.56
C SER A 64 -8.67 -3.20 -10.57
N HIS A 65 -7.53 -3.65 -11.10
CA HIS A 65 -6.33 -3.91 -10.32
C HIS A 65 -5.61 -2.59 -10.08
N PHE A 66 -5.74 -2.07 -8.85
CA PHE A 66 -4.99 -0.90 -8.44
C PHE A 66 -3.62 -1.29 -7.88
N PRO A 67 -2.61 -0.40 -7.99
CA PRO A 67 -1.28 -0.63 -7.44
C PRO A 67 -1.27 -0.47 -5.91
N LEU A 68 -2.16 -1.19 -5.22
CA LEU A 68 -2.37 -1.15 -3.79
C LEU A 68 -2.31 -2.56 -3.20
N TYR A 69 -1.87 -2.64 -1.96
CA TYR A 69 -1.88 -3.85 -1.14
C TYR A 69 -2.74 -3.64 0.10
N LEU A 70 -3.55 -4.64 0.42
CA LEU A 70 -4.25 -4.77 1.68
C LEU A 70 -3.49 -5.76 2.56
N ILE A 71 -3.15 -5.32 3.76
CA ILE A 71 -2.41 -6.10 4.75
C ILE A 71 -3.34 -6.32 5.93
N HIS A 72 -3.73 -7.57 6.16
CA HIS A 72 -4.56 -7.94 7.30
C HIS A 72 -3.69 -8.15 8.53
N LEU A 73 -4.13 -7.62 9.66
CA LEU A 73 -3.42 -7.74 10.93
C LEU A 73 -4.12 -8.74 11.86
N ARG A 74 -3.34 -9.44 12.68
CA ARG A 74 -3.81 -10.29 13.78
C ARG A 74 -3.46 -9.62 15.11
N PRO A 75 -4.35 -9.60 16.12
CA PRO A 75 -5.67 -10.21 16.17
C PRO A 75 -6.75 -9.51 15.30
N HIS A 76 -6.63 -8.21 15.08
CA HIS A 76 -7.55 -7.42 14.23
C HIS A 76 -6.80 -6.27 13.57
N GLY A 77 -7.45 -5.59 12.63
CA GLY A 77 -6.92 -4.40 11.96
C GLY A 77 -6.41 -4.67 10.55
N TYR A 78 -6.01 -3.60 9.89
CA TYR A 78 -5.52 -3.63 8.51
C TYR A 78 -4.60 -2.45 8.21
N ILE A 79 -3.80 -2.58 7.14
CA ILE A 79 -3.03 -1.50 6.54
C ILE A 79 -3.29 -1.52 5.04
N VAL A 80 -3.55 -0.35 4.45
CA VAL A 80 -3.56 -0.19 2.99
C VAL A 80 -2.28 0.50 2.57
N MET A 81 -1.55 -0.12 1.65
CA MET A 81 -0.26 0.34 1.17
C MET A 81 -0.22 0.54 -0.34
N ASN A 82 0.57 1.50 -0.82
CA ASN A 82 0.90 1.64 -2.24
C ASN A 82 1.94 0.60 -2.66
N SER A 83 1.86 0.14 -3.92
CA SER A 83 2.87 -0.69 -4.57
C SER A 83 3.88 0.13 -5.39
N ASP A 84 3.78 1.46 -5.39
CA ASP A 84 4.73 2.37 -6.06
C ASP A 84 5.62 3.08 -5.03
N ARG A 85 6.94 2.90 -5.16
CA ARG A 85 7.97 3.51 -4.30
C ARG A 85 8.02 5.03 -4.37
N ARG A 86 7.48 5.64 -5.42
CA ARG A 86 7.40 7.11 -5.60
C ARG A 86 6.33 7.72 -4.67
N LEU A 87 5.41 6.92 -4.17
CA LEU A 87 4.27 7.35 -3.36
C LEU A 87 4.50 7.11 -1.86
N LYS A 88 3.73 7.80 -1.02
CA LYS A 88 3.72 7.53 0.42
C LYS A 88 3.26 6.09 0.64
N PRO A 89 4.04 5.23 1.30
CA PRO A 89 3.80 3.79 1.30
C PRO A 89 2.52 3.40 2.04
N VAL A 90 2.24 3.95 3.23
CA VAL A 90 0.99 3.70 3.96
C VAL A 90 -0.03 4.79 3.66
N LEU A 91 -1.16 4.40 3.07
CA LEU A 91 -2.29 5.29 2.79
C LEU A 91 -3.18 5.46 4.02
N CYS A 92 -3.61 4.34 4.59
CA CYS A 92 -4.45 4.30 5.79
C CYS A 92 -4.24 2.98 6.54
N PHE A 93 -4.70 2.95 7.78
CA PHE A 93 -4.62 1.76 8.63
C PHE A 93 -5.68 1.82 9.72
N SER A 94 -6.00 0.66 10.28
CA SER A 94 -6.69 0.51 11.55
C SER A 94 -5.99 -0.55 12.38
N ILE A 95 -5.81 -0.31 13.67
CA ILE A 95 -5.26 -1.29 14.62
C ILE A 95 -6.34 -2.23 15.18
N SER A 96 -7.61 -2.04 14.79
CA SER A 96 -8.76 -2.82 15.23
C SER A 96 -9.79 -2.97 14.12
N GLY A 97 -10.73 -3.91 14.31
CA GLY A 97 -11.81 -4.19 13.37
C GLY A 97 -11.34 -4.87 12.07
N HIS A 98 -12.25 -4.90 11.10
CA HIS A 98 -12.00 -5.45 9.76
C HIS A 98 -12.25 -4.39 8.71
N VAL A 99 -11.54 -4.47 7.60
CA VAL A 99 -11.74 -3.57 6.48
C VAL A 99 -13.08 -3.89 5.80
N ASN A 100 -13.89 -2.86 5.53
CA ASN A 100 -15.10 -3.00 4.73
C ASN A 100 -14.85 -2.42 3.32
N LEU A 101 -14.76 -3.32 2.34
CA LEU A 101 -14.56 -2.99 0.93
C LEU A 101 -15.78 -3.35 0.07
N GLU A 102 -16.96 -3.50 0.69
CA GLU A 102 -18.18 -3.73 -0.06
C GLU A 102 -18.51 -2.53 -0.94
N TYR A 103 -18.85 -2.80 -2.20
CA TYR A 103 -19.28 -1.78 -3.14
C TYR A 103 -20.72 -1.35 -2.83
N ARG A 104 -20.87 -0.23 -2.12
CA ARG A 104 -22.15 0.41 -1.80
C ARG A 104 -21.99 1.93 -1.90
N GLU A 105 -23.06 2.62 -2.29
CA GLU A 105 -23.05 4.08 -2.47
C GLU A 105 -22.70 4.85 -1.19
N ASP A 106 -23.00 4.28 -0.02
CA ASP A 106 -22.73 4.85 1.29
C ASP A 106 -21.37 4.44 1.88
N ASN A 107 -20.61 3.55 1.21
CA ASN A 107 -19.29 3.16 1.67
C ASN A 107 -18.24 4.21 1.31
N ALA A 108 -18.19 5.28 2.11
CA ALA A 108 -17.25 6.37 1.91
C ALA A 108 -15.77 5.92 1.88
N PHE A 109 -15.41 4.91 2.67
CA PHE A 109 -14.04 4.39 2.71
C PHE A 109 -13.66 3.74 1.37
N TYR A 110 -14.54 2.91 0.83
CA TYR A 110 -14.36 2.31 -0.50
C TYR A 110 -14.18 3.38 -1.58
N HIS A 111 -15.06 4.38 -1.62
CA HIS A 111 -15.00 5.43 -2.63
C HIS A 111 -13.73 6.30 -2.51
N LEU A 112 -13.28 6.59 -1.29
CA LEU A 112 -12.02 7.30 -1.06
C LEU A 112 -10.81 6.51 -1.56
N LEU A 113 -10.78 5.20 -1.30
CA LEU A 113 -9.71 4.34 -1.82
C LEU A 113 -9.72 4.28 -3.34
N LEU A 114 -10.89 4.20 -3.97
CA LEU A 114 -11.03 4.20 -5.43
C LEU A 114 -10.45 5.48 -6.04
N ILE A 115 -10.88 6.65 -5.58
CA ILE A 115 -10.41 7.96 -6.06
C ILE A 115 -8.90 8.11 -5.85
N GLN A 116 -8.40 7.70 -4.69
CA GLN A 116 -6.96 7.77 -4.39
C GLN A 116 -6.15 6.87 -5.32
N SER A 117 -6.69 5.70 -5.68
CA SER A 117 -6.03 4.75 -6.57
C SER A 117 -6.00 5.26 -8.01
N GLU A 118 -7.11 5.81 -8.50
CA GLU A 118 -7.19 6.43 -9.83
C GLU A 118 -6.19 7.58 -9.98
N LYS A 119 -6.10 8.44 -8.96
CA LYS A 119 -5.12 9.54 -8.92
C LYS A 119 -3.68 9.06 -8.94
N ASN A 120 -3.40 7.90 -8.34
CA ASN A 120 -2.05 7.32 -8.32
C ASN A 120 -1.67 6.74 -9.68
N THR A 121 -2.62 6.13 -10.41
CA THR A 121 -2.39 5.59 -11.75
C THR A 121 -2.13 6.69 -12.80
N GLN A 122 -2.65 7.90 -12.60
CA GLN A 122 -2.46 9.05 -13.50
C GLN A 122 -1.12 9.80 -13.32
N ARG A 123 -0.23 9.37 -12.40
CA ARG A 123 1.03 10.04 -12.05
C ARG A 123 2.29 9.26 -12.48
#